data_AF-A0AAW0J0M9-F1
#
_entry.id   AF-A0AAW0J0M9-F1
#
_cell.length_a   1.000
_cell.length_b   1.000
_cell.length_c   1.000
_cell.angle_alpha   90.00
_cell.angle_beta   90.00
_cell.angle_gamma   90.00
#
_symmetry.space_group_name_H-M   'P 1'
#
loop_
_entity.id
_entity.type
_entity.pdbx_description
1 polymer ?
#
loop_
_entity_poly.entity_id
_entity_poly.type
_entity_poly.pdbx_seq_one_letter_code
_entity_poly.pdbx_strand_id
1 'polypeptide(L)'
;DNTHLHRGWCLKARTLFSPSFSNTFSPPKRLPHLKPYTQSPPSKPTTNIKMSLETIEHVVLFKVKDNTDPSKVNAMISYGENFSPARAKGYTLASLAVYPGVSELKAVDSNHEFVNSQKDKVRDYLESVVVVDYVVPSPQSASL
;
A
#
# COMPACT_ATOMS: atom_id res chain seq x y z
N ASP A 1 27.22 1.15 -24.84
CA ASP A 1 26.35 0.09 -24.30
C ASP A 1 26.29 0.15 -22.79
N ASN A 2 25.27 0.82 -22.25
CA ASN A 2 25.00 0.83 -20.81
C ASN A 2 23.54 0.42 -20.59
N THR A 3 23.43 -0.64 -19.81
CA THR A 3 22.27 -1.34 -19.27
C THR A 3 21.08 -0.44 -18.93
N HIS A 4 20.02 -0.58 -19.73
CA HIS A 4 18.68 -0.06 -19.48
C HIS A 4 18.06 -0.84 -18.31
N LEU A 5 18.36 -0.43 -17.09
CA LEU A 5 17.76 -0.96 -15.87
C LEU A 5 16.30 -0.50 -15.84
N HIS A 6 15.39 -1.36 -16.33
CA HIS A 6 13.95 -1.19 -16.15
C HIS A 6 13.65 -1.08 -14.65
N ARG A 7 13.55 0.14 -14.13
CA ARG A 7 12.89 0.44 -12.87
C ARG A 7 11.38 0.45 -13.09
N GLY A 8 10.87 -0.68 -13.60
CA GLY A 8 9.44 -0.93 -13.64
C GLY A 8 8.95 -1.14 -12.21
N TRP A 9 8.03 -0.29 -11.76
CA TRP A 9 7.23 -0.59 -10.58
C TRP A 9 6.36 -1.82 -10.90
N CYS A 10 6.80 -2.99 -10.45
CA CYS A 10 5.94 -4.15 -10.32
C CYS A 10 4.97 -3.88 -9.18
N LEU A 11 3.79 -3.35 -9.50
CA LEU A 11 2.63 -3.47 -8.62
C LEU A 11 2.37 -4.98 -8.45
N LYS A 12 2.85 -5.55 -7.35
CA LYS A 12 2.48 -6.89 -6.92
C LYS A 12 1.01 -6.81 -6.51
N ALA A 13 0.12 -6.92 -7.49
CA ALA A 13 -1.28 -7.26 -7.23
C ALA A 13 -1.25 -8.53 -6.39
N ARG A 14 -1.79 -8.46 -5.17
CA ARG A 14 -2.02 -9.65 -4.37
C ARG A 14 -3.10 -10.45 -5.09
N THR A 15 -2.69 -11.35 -5.99
CA THR A 15 -3.54 -12.43 -6.48
C THR A 15 -3.78 -13.39 -5.31
N LEU A 16 -4.72 -13.03 -4.45
CA LEU A 16 -5.47 -14.01 -3.69
C LEU A 16 -6.38 -14.69 -4.70
N PHE A 17 -6.04 -15.89 -5.17
CA PHE A 17 -6.95 -17.02 -5.39
C PHE A 17 -6.35 -18.06 -6.35
N SER A 18 -5.87 -19.18 -5.78
CA SER A 18 -6.06 -20.54 -6.32
C SER A 18 -5.45 -21.57 -5.37
N PRO A 19 -6.24 -22.25 -4.51
CA PRO A 19 -5.88 -23.59 -4.07
C PRO A 19 -6.39 -24.57 -5.13
N SER A 20 -5.46 -25.24 -5.81
CA SER A 20 -5.80 -26.46 -6.52
C SER A 20 -6.12 -27.54 -5.48
N PHE A 21 -7.35 -28.04 -5.51
CA PHE A 21 -7.79 -29.31 -4.91
C PHE A 21 -6.80 -30.43 -5.30
N SER A 22 -6.56 -31.54 -4.58
CA SER A 22 -7.48 -32.41 -3.85
C SER A 22 -6.72 -33.51 -3.06
N ASN A 23 -7.44 -34.17 -2.14
CA ASN A 23 -7.35 -35.59 -1.68
C ASN A 23 -6.31 -35.96 -0.58
N THR A 24 -6.58 -36.82 0.42
CA THR A 24 -7.75 -37.61 0.88
C THR A 24 -7.41 -38.24 2.25
N PHE A 25 -8.36 -38.16 3.19
CA PHE A 25 -8.79 -39.15 4.21
C PHE A 25 -7.81 -40.01 5.04
N SER A 26 -7.90 -39.90 6.39
CA SER A 26 -8.13 -41.03 7.33
C SER A 26 -8.45 -40.53 8.77
N PRO A 27 -9.51 -41.04 9.45
CA PRO A 27 -9.86 -40.73 10.84
C PRO A 27 -9.40 -41.88 11.81
N PRO A 28 -9.62 -41.84 13.16
CA PRO A 28 -8.54 -41.90 14.15
C PRO A 28 -8.54 -43.17 15.04
N LYS A 29 -7.49 -43.37 15.85
CA LYS A 29 -7.50 -44.33 16.97
C LYS A 29 -7.42 -43.60 18.32
N ARG A 30 -8.43 -43.82 19.18
CA ARG A 30 -8.54 -43.38 20.58
C ARG A 30 -7.77 -44.32 21.51
N LEU A 31 -7.28 -43.82 22.66
CA LEU A 31 -7.48 -44.33 24.05
C LEU A 31 -6.49 -43.67 25.06
N PRO A 32 -6.70 -43.72 26.39
CA PRO A 32 -7.10 -42.53 27.14
C PRO A 32 -6.19 -42.17 28.33
N HIS A 33 -6.64 -41.13 29.05
CA HIS A 33 -6.46 -40.92 30.51
C HIS A 33 -5.24 -40.09 30.94
N LEU A 34 -5.51 -38.84 31.35
CA LEU A 34 -5.07 -38.26 32.64
C LEU A 34 -5.99 -37.09 33.02
N LYS A 35 -6.41 -37.09 34.29
CA LYS A 35 -7.40 -36.21 34.92
C LYS A 35 -6.82 -34.83 35.27
N PRO A 36 -7.67 -33.82 35.56
CA PRO A 36 -7.33 -32.41 35.41
C PRO A 36 -6.59 -31.85 36.63
N TYR A 37 -5.55 -31.06 36.38
CA TYR A 37 -4.99 -30.18 37.39
C TYR A 37 -5.71 -28.84 37.33
N THR A 38 -6.41 -28.51 38.41
CA THR A 38 -7.11 -27.25 38.59
C THR A 38 -6.07 -26.16 38.86
N GLN A 39 -5.72 -25.38 37.84
CA GLN A 39 -5.04 -24.10 38.02
C GLN A 39 -6.03 -22.98 37.73
N SER A 40 -6.17 -22.10 38.72
CA SER A 40 -6.93 -20.86 38.68
C SER A 40 -6.57 -20.01 37.45
N PRO A 41 -7.53 -19.24 36.89
CA PRO A 41 -7.27 -18.47 35.69
C PRO A 41 -6.42 -17.23 36.03
N PRO A 42 -5.25 -17.03 35.40
CA PRO A 42 -4.67 -15.69 35.37
C PRO A 42 -5.54 -14.82 34.48
N SER A 43 -5.96 -13.69 35.02
CA SER A 43 -6.70 -12.63 34.34
C SER A 43 -6.11 -12.33 32.97
N LYS A 44 -6.87 -12.58 31.90
CA LYS A 44 -6.56 -12.04 30.58
C LYS A 44 -6.85 -10.54 30.62
N PRO A 45 -5.89 -9.64 30.32
CA PRO A 45 -6.27 -8.44 29.62
C PRO A 45 -6.61 -8.90 28.20
N THR A 46 -7.85 -9.32 27.96
CA THR A 46 -8.38 -9.40 26.60
C THR A 46 -8.67 -7.98 26.17
N THR A 47 -7.62 -7.22 25.89
CA THR A 47 -7.71 -6.13 24.92
C THR A 47 -7.80 -6.79 23.56
N ASN A 48 -8.99 -7.31 23.23
CA ASN A 48 -9.38 -7.46 21.83
C ASN A 48 -9.63 -6.04 21.30
N ILE A 49 -8.58 -5.22 21.30
CA ILE A 49 -8.53 -4.08 20.40
C ILE A 49 -8.21 -4.76 19.09
N LYS A 50 -9.27 -5.17 18.40
CA LYS A 50 -9.27 -5.29 16.95
C LYS A 50 -8.87 -3.90 16.46
N MET A 51 -7.57 -3.63 16.41
CA MET A 51 -7.00 -2.50 15.71
C MET A 51 -7.34 -2.80 14.25
N SER A 52 -8.50 -2.34 13.80
CA SER A 52 -8.75 -2.15 12.38
C SER A 52 -7.74 -1.09 11.93
N LEU A 53 -6.54 -1.55 11.60
CA LEU A 53 -5.51 -0.73 10.99
C LEU A 53 -6.00 -0.42 9.58
N GLU A 54 -6.76 0.67 9.46
CA GLU A 54 -7.06 1.29 8.19
C GLU A 54 -5.80 2.01 7.73
N THR A 55 -5.15 1.50 6.70
CA THR A 55 -4.01 2.16 6.06
C THR A 55 -4.53 3.07 4.96
N ILE A 56 -3.89 4.21 4.76
CA ILE A 56 -4.22 5.12 3.67
C ILE A 56 -3.14 5.04 2.60
N GLU A 57 -3.58 4.79 1.38
CA GLU A 57 -2.78 4.92 0.17
C GLU A 57 -3.02 6.33 -0.40
N HIS A 58 -2.02 7.19 -0.26
CA HIS A 58 -2.00 8.52 -0.84
C HIS A 58 -1.37 8.44 -2.23
N VAL A 59 -2.20 8.56 -3.27
CA VAL A 59 -1.79 8.46 -4.67
C VAL A 59 -1.78 9.87 -5.28
N VAL A 60 -0.65 10.25 -5.87
CA VAL A 60 -0.53 11.51 -6.61
C VAL A 60 -0.21 11.21 -8.07
N LEU A 61 -1.09 11.62 -8.98
CA LEU A 61 -0.91 11.50 -10.43
C LEU A 61 -0.44 12.83 -11.01
N PHE A 62 0.57 12.75 -11.85
CA PHE A 62 1.20 13.91 -12.47
C PHE A 62 1.04 13.86 -13.99
N LYS A 63 0.53 14.96 -14.54
CA LYS A 63 0.61 15.27 -15.97
C LYS A 63 1.78 16.22 -16.15
N VAL A 64 2.83 15.73 -16.79
CA VAL A 64 4.07 16.51 -17.05
C VAL A 64 3.90 17.27 -18.37
N LYS A 65 4.45 18.49 -18.45
CA LYS A 65 4.49 19.26 -19.70
C LYS A 65 5.44 18.62 -20.71
N ASP A 66 5.06 18.61 -21.99
CA ASP A 66 5.82 17.97 -23.08
C ASP A 66 7.24 18.54 -23.28
N ASN A 67 7.51 19.77 -22.84
CA ASN A 67 8.80 20.45 -22.96
C ASN A 67 9.73 20.25 -21.75
N THR A 68 9.36 19.37 -20.81
CA THR A 68 10.13 19.11 -19.60
C THR A 68 11.21 18.06 -19.87
N ASP A 69 12.45 18.38 -19.48
CA ASP A 69 13.54 17.40 -19.47
C ASP A 69 13.27 16.34 -18.37
N PRO A 70 13.23 15.03 -18.71
CA PRO A 70 13.00 13.96 -17.74
C PRO A 70 13.95 13.99 -16.54
N SER A 71 15.16 14.52 -16.73
CA SER A 71 16.16 14.69 -15.66
C SER A 71 15.68 15.61 -14.53
N LYS A 72 14.82 16.58 -14.85
CA LYS A 72 14.27 17.54 -13.88
C LYS A 72 13.16 16.94 -13.03
N VAL A 73 12.47 15.93 -13.57
CA VAL A 73 11.39 15.21 -12.88
C VAL A 73 11.94 14.13 -11.96
N ASN A 74 13.15 13.63 -12.24
CA ASN A 74 13.85 12.66 -11.40
C ASN A 74 14.20 13.19 -9.98
N ALA A 75 14.05 14.51 -9.74
CA ALA A 75 14.14 15.10 -8.41
C ALA A 75 12.93 14.77 -7.51
N MET A 76 11.85 14.20 -8.08
CA MET A 76 10.69 13.74 -7.32
C MET A 76 11.03 12.53 -6.46
N ILE A 77 10.45 12.47 -5.28
CA ILE A 77 10.42 11.27 -4.44
C ILE A 77 9.81 10.11 -5.26
N SER A 78 10.26 8.89 -4.96
CA SER A 78 9.76 7.60 -5.47
C SER A 78 8.48 7.70 -6.29
N TYR A 79 8.62 7.52 -7.61
CA TYR A 79 7.53 7.56 -8.57
C TYR A 79 7.60 6.37 -9.54
N GLY A 80 6.47 6.08 -10.18
CA GLY A 80 6.32 5.11 -11.25
C GLY A 80 5.84 5.78 -12.54
N GLU A 81 6.30 5.26 -13.68
CA GLU A 81 5.85 5.65 -15.01
C GLU A 81 4.58 4.90 -15.40
N ASN A 82 3.69 5.57 -16.12
CA ASN A 82 2.46 4.98 -16.61
C ASN A 82 2.73 4.01 -17.77
N PHE A 83 2.36 2.74 -17.57
CA PHE A 83 2.47 1.69 -18.59
C PHE A 83 1.39 1.75 -19.68
N SER A 84 0.31 2.51 -19.49
CA SER A 84 -0.79 2.60 -20.46
C SER A 84 -1.15 4.04 -20.81
N PRO A 85 -0.38 4.69 -21.71
CA PRO A 85 -0.64 6.07 -22.13
C PRO A 85 -2.04 6.28 -22.69
N ALA A 86 -2.56 5.32 -23.45
CA ALA A 86 -3.86 5.40 -24.11
C ALA A 86 -5.05 5.57 -23.14
N ARG A 87 -4.96 5.09 -21.90
CA ARG A 87 -6.03 5.20 -20.90
C ARG A 87 -5.81 6.30 -19.87
N ALA A 88 -4.65 6.95 -19.90
CA ALA A 88 -4.24 7.82 -18.80
C ALA A 88 -4.54 9.29 -19.03
N LYS A 89 -5.23 9.69 -20.10
CA LYS A 89 -5.65 11.08 -20.33
C LYS A 89 -4.49 12.11 -20.17
N GLY A 90 -3.28 11.70 -20.56
CA GLY A 90 -2.07 12.51 -20.46
C GLY A 90 -1.29 12.40 -19.14
N TYR A 91 -1.79 11.71 -18.11
CA TYR A 91 -1.04 11.47 -16.89
C TYR A 91 0.07 10.43 -17.13
N THR A 92 1.31 10.81 -16.84
CA THR A 92 2.50 10.04 -17.20
C THR A 92 3.24 9.47 -16.00
N LEU A 93 3.12 10.10 -14.82
CA LEU A 93 3.79 9.66 -13.60
C LEU A 93 2.81 9.55 -12.44
N ALA A 94 3.16 8.69 -11.47
CA ALA A 94 2.44 8.55 -10.22
C ALA A 94 3.42 8.39 -9.05
N SER A 95 3.10 8.97 -7.89
CA SER A 95 3.75 8.66 -6.62
C SER A 95 2.73 8.04 -5.67
N LEU A 96 3.20 7.14 -4.81
CA LEU A 96 2.39 6.42 -3.82
C LEU A 96 3.09 6.51 -2.46
N ALA A 97 2.36 6.98 -1.46
CA ALA A 97 2.76 6.92 -0.06
C ALA A 97 1.73 6.15 0.76
N VAL A 98 2.20 5.34 1.71
CA VAL A 98 1.33 4.53 2.58
C VAL A 98 1.45 5.05 4.01
N TYR A 99 0.33 5.44 4.59
CA TYR A 99 0.25 5.94 5.96
C TYR A 99 -0.59 4.98 6.82
N PRO A 100 -0.19 4.69 8.07
CA PRO A 100 -0.99 3.91 9.01
C PRO A 100 -2.11 4.77 9.65
N GLY A 101 -2.95 5.37 8.80
CA GLY A 101 -4.18 6.06 9.19
C GLY A 101 -4.22 7.56 8.86
N VAL A 102 -5.40 8.16 9.04
CA VAL A 102 -5.70 9.57 8.67
C VAL A 102 -4.87 10.57 9.46
N SER A 103 -4.59 10.26 10.73
CA SER A 103 -3.83 11.15 11.61
C SER A 103 -2.41 11.41 11.10
N GLU A 104 -1.74 10.38 10.59
CA GLU A 104 -0.38 10.52 10.06
C GLU A 104 -0.36 11.27 8.73
N LEU A 105 -1.31 11.00 7.83
CA LEU A 105 -1.49 11.77 6.60
C LEU A 105 -1.68 13.26 6.90
N LYS A 106 -2.58 13.59 7.85
CA LYS A 106 -2.84 14.98 8.26
C LYS A 106 -1.63 15.65 8.88
N ALA A 107 -0.81 14.92 9.64
CA ALA A 107 0.41 15.47 10.22
C ALA A 107 1.42 15.89 9.15
N VAL A 108 1.53 15.10 8.06
CA VAL A 108 2.36 15.44 6.90
C VAL A 108 1.78 16.63 6.14
N ASP A 109 0.47 16.64 5.86
CA ASP A 109 -0.18 17.74 5.14
C ASP A 109 -0.11 19.08 5.90
N SER A 110 -0.13 19.01 7.23
CA SER A 110 0.00 20.18 8.11
C SER A 110 1.42 20.74 8.13
N ASN A 111 2.43 19.96 7.69
CA ASN A 111 3.79 20.45 7.50
C ASN A 111 3.89 21.24 6.19
N HIS A 112 3.29 22.43 6.18
CA HIS A 112 3.21 23.30 5.01
C HIS A 112 4.58 23.66 4.44
N GLU A 113 5.61 23.86 5.27
CA GLU A 113 6.96 24.17 4.80
C GLU A 113 7.52 23.02 3.93
N PHE A 114 7.44 21.79 4.44
CA PHE A 114 7.90 20.61 3.71
C PHE A 114 7.10 20.40 2.43
N VAL A 115 5.76 20.40 2.53
CA VAL A 115 4.87 20.12 1.39
C VAL A 115 5.02 21.18 0.29
N ASN A 116 5.08 22.47 0.65
CA ASN A 116 5.22 23.54 -0.33
C ASN A 116 6.60 23.50 -0.99
N SER A 117 7.67 23.26 -0.23
CA SER A 117 9.03 23.18 -0.79
C SER A 117 9.17 22.08 -1.86
N GLN A 118 8.45 20.96 -1.71
CA GLN A 118 8.43 19.88 -2.69
C GLN A 118 7.54 20.24 -3.89
N LYS A 119 6.35 20.80 -3.64
CA LYS A 119 5.43 21.25 -4.70
C LYS A 119 6.07 22.31 -5.58
N ASP A 120 6.73 23.30 -5.01
CA ASP A 120 7.32 24.43 -5.75
C ASP A 120 8.45 23.99 -6.68
N LYS A 121 9.27 23.01 -6.27
CA LYS A 121 10.35 22.45 -7.12
C LYS A 121 9.85 21.82 -8.40
N VAL A 122 8.66 21.22 -8.36
CA VAL A 122 8.12 20.43 -9.48
C VAL A 122 7.03 21.16 -10.25
N ARG A 123 6.43 22.20 -9.63
CA ARG A 123 5.29 22.95 -10.16
C ARG A 123 5.49 23.43 -11.59
N ASP A 124 6.67 23.93 -11.93
CA ASP A 124 6.92 24.50 -13.26
C ASP A 124 6.92 23.45 -14.38
N TYR A 125 7.12 22.19 -14.03
CA TYR A 125 7.18 21.06 -14.97
C TYR A 125 5.83 20.35 -15.14
N LEU A 126 4.86 20.66 -14.27
CA LEU A 126 3.58 19.98 -14.22
C LEU A 126 2.50 20.80 -14.94
N GLU A 127 1.70 20.12 -15.74
CA GLU A 127 0.49 20.67 -16.36
C GLU A 127 -0.73 20.43 -15.47
N SER A 128 -0.83 19.26 -14.84
CA SER A 128 -1.94 18.89 -13.96
C SER A 128 -1.51 17.92 -12.88
N VAL A 129 -2.18 17.98 -11.73
CA VAL A 129 -1.95 17.10 -10.57
C VAL A 129 -3.30 16.62 -10.05
N VAL A 130 -3.42 15.32 -9.79
CA VAL A 130 -4.57 14.71 -9.11
C VAL A 130 -4.08 14.01 -7.87
N VAL A 131 -4.76 14.22 -6.75
CA VAL A 131 -4.46 13.59 -5.45
C VAL A 131 -5.65 12.74 -5.05
N VAL A 132 -5.39 11.50 -4.65
CA VAL A 132 -6.41 10.54 -4.20
C VAL A 132 -5.95 9.92 -2.89
N ASP A 133 -6.76 10.08 -1.85
CA ASP A 133 -6.59 9.41 -0.57
C ASP A 133 -7.50 8.19 -0.53
N TYR A 134 -6.92 6.99 -0.67
CA TYR A 134 -7.67 5.75 -0.63
C TYR A 134 -7.50 5.06 0.73
N VAL A 135 -8.61 4.88 1.45
CA VAL A 135 -8.62 4.12 2.71
C VAL A 135 -8.71 2.64 2.38
N VAL A 136 -7.67 1.89 2.73
CA VAL A 136 -7.62 0.43 2.57
C VAL A 136 -8.17 -0.22 3.84
N PRO A 137 -9.30 -0.93 3.77
CA PRO A 137 -9.82 -1.65 4.92
C PRO A 137 -8.91 -2.83 5.28
N SER A 138 -8.70 -3.06 6.57
CA SER A 138 -7.93 -4.22 7.05
C SER A 138 -8.60 -5.51 6.54
N PRO A 139 -7.86 -6.47 5.95
CA PRO A 139 -8.43 -7.76 5.56
C PRO A 139 -9.10 -8.41 6.76
N GLN A 140 -10.38 -8.79 6.64
CA GLN A 140 -11.00 -9.63 7.66
C GLN A 140 -10.26 -10.96 7.67
N SER A 141 -9.81 -11.39 8.85
CA SER A 141 -9.16 -12.68 9.02
C SER A 141 -10.10 -13.74 8.46
N ALA A 142 -9.69 -14.42 7.39
CA ALA A 142 -10.51 -15.47 6.78
C ALA A 142 -10.73 -16.56 7.83
N SER A 143 -11.98 -16.73 8.27
CA SER A 143 -12.38 -17.90 9.03
C SER A 143 -12.47 -19.06 8.06
N LEU A 144 -11.57 -20.05 8.20
CA LEU A 144 -11.70 -21.36 7.57
C LEU A 144 -12.72 -22.22 8.33
#